data_AF-A0A645BIC5-F1
#
_entry.id   AF-A0A645BIC5-F1
#
_cell.length_a   1.000
_cell.length_b   1.000
_cell.length_c   1.000
_cell.angle_alpha   90.00
_cell.angle_beta   90.00
_cell.angle_gamma   90.00
#
_symmetry.space_group_name_H-M   'P 1'
#
loop_
_entity.id
_entity.type
_entity.pdbx_description
1 polymer ?
#
loop_
_entity_poly.entity_id
_entity_poly.type
_entity_poly.pdbx_seq_one_letter_code
_entity_poly.pdbx_strand_id
1 'polypeptide(L)'
;MHYFIIKRSLLNAIFIYLQKKLHPMSDLLQEYKDYYRVRAERYAGNPKYKNSYEAEKNLSDAMQGCSVLEEFKERLGNLNQLCAVALTKDKYLMEKAFFDEFQEKIRVKAADQILAKADEYKEVFDLIQMVTETEGRVMTEISMDEANRLFHYMWMFLDRIEIYSQAEVPPQYAGEMKQTVEYYVQSIRDAVKDMHEQNHLYDPTWKHDPDVNTEYRHRRLLPYKDEHISEMLTRYKQIINQ
;
A
#
# COMPACT_ATOMS: atom_id res chain seq x y z
N MET A 1 -29.70 51.63 19.31
CA MET A 1 -29.30 50.21 19.43
C MET A 1 -30.46 49.19 19.34
N HIS A 2 -31.71 49.61 19.06
CA HIS A 2 -32.85 48.68 18.94
C HIS A 2 -33.24 48.34 17.47
N TYR A 3 -32.77 49.11 16.49
CA TYR A 3 -33.08 48.90 15.06
C TYR A 3 -32.27 47.76 14.40
N PHE A 4 -31.13 47.37 14.98
CA PHE A 4 -30.24 46.34 14.41
C PHE A 4 -30.66 44.91 14.80
N ILE A 5 -31.40 44.73 15.89
CA ILE A 5 -31.83 43.41 16.38
C ILE A 5 -33.06 42.92 15.58
N ILE A 6 -33.95 43.83 15.19
CA ILE A 6 -35.18 43.50 14.43
C ILE A 6 -34.86 43.04 13.00
N LYS A 7 -33.86 43.65 12.33
CA LYS A 7 -33.44 43.23 10.97
C LYS A 7 -32.85 41.82 10.92
N ARG A 8 -32.12 41.40 11.97
CA ARG A 8 -31.50 40.06 12.02
C ARG A 8 -32.51 38.95 12.29
N SER A 9 -33.55 39.24 13.08
CA SER A 9 -34.69 38.35 13.33
C SER A 9 -35.53 38.11 12.06
N LEU A 10 -35.85 39.18 11.32
CA LEU A 10 -36.60 39.08 10.06
C LEU A 10 -35.80 38.39 8.95
N LEU A 11 -34.49 38.62 8.85
CA LEU A 11 -33.62 37.91 7.90
C LEU A 11 -33.51 36.41 8.20
N ASN A 12 -33.45 36.01 9.48
CA ASN A 12 -33.49 34.59 9.86
C ASN A 12 -34.86 33.95 9.60
N ALA A 13 -35.96 34.67 9.88
CA ALA A 13 -37.30 34.17 9.58
C ALA A 13 -37.52 34.01 8.06
N ILE A 14 -37.01 34.95 7.25
CA ILE A 14 -37.05 34.86 5.78
C ILE A 14 -36.13 33.75 5.26
N PHE A 15 -34.94 33.55 5.84
CA PHE A 15 -34.04 32.45 5.48
C PHE A 15 -34.64 31.07 5.82
N ILE A 16 -35.26 30.92 6.99
CA ILE A 16 -35.96 29.68 7.39
C ILE A 16 -37.22 29.47 6.54
N TYR A 17 -37.96 30.54 6.23
CA TYR A 17 -39.12 30.48 5.34
C TYR A 17 -38.72 30.11 3.91
N LEU A 18 -37.60 30.65 3.41
CA LEU A 18 -37.03 30.31 2.10
C LEU A 18 -36.47 28.90 2.07
N GLN A 19 -35.80 28.40 3.12
CA GLN A 19 -35.41 26.98 3.22
C GLN A 19 -36.63 26.06 3.21
N LYS A 20 -37.70 26.40 3.93
CA LYS A 20 -38.98 25.66 3.91
C LYS A 20 -39.74 25.76 2.57
N LYS A 21 -39.50 26.80 1.77
CA LYS A 21 -40.12 26.99 0.44
C LYS A 21 -39.29 26.41 -0.71
N LEU A 22 -37.97 26.36 -0.57
CA LEU A 22 -37.03 25.84 -1.56
C LEU A 22 -36.87 24.31 -1.46
N HIS A 23 -37.16 23.72 -0.30
CA HIS A 23 -37.41 22.29 -0.15
C HIS A 23 -38.89 22.09 0.25
N PRO A 24 -39.83 22.05 -0.70
CA PRO A 24 -41.17 21.54 -0.40
C PRO A 24 -40.97 20.09 0.03
N MET A 25 -41.10 19.76 1.33
CA MET A 25 -40.90 18.43 1.93
C MET A 25 -40.53 17.41 0.86
N SER A 26 -39.24 17.38 0.46
CA SER A 26 -38.83 16.42 -0.54
C SER A 26 -39.19 15.09 0.06
N ASP A 27 -39.99 14.33 -0.68
CA ASP A 27 -40.41 13.01 -0.25
C ASP A 27 -39.15 12.28 0.18
N LEU A 28 -39.06 11.92 1.46
CA LEU A 28 -37.85 11.34 2.04
C LEU A 28 -37.43 10.12 1.22
N LEU A 29 -38.39 9.38 0.66
CA LEU A 29 -38.15 8.32 -0.31
C LEU A 29 -37.36 8.79 -1.53
N GLN A 30 -37.74 9.92 -2.13
CA GLN A 30 -37.05 10.50 -3.28
C GLN A 30 -35.62 10.94 -2.93
N GLU A 31 -35.40 11.51 -1.73
CA GLU A 31 -34.04 11.84 -1.25
C GLU A 31 -33.15 10.60 -1.16
N TYR A 32 -33.68 9.50 -0.60
CA TYR A 32 -32.94 8.24 -0.54
C TYR A 32 -32.70 7.63 -1.92
N LYS A 33 -33.69 7.69 -2.83
CA LYS A 33 -33.51 7.27 -4.23
C LYS A 33 -32.39 8.07 -4.90
N ASP A 34 -32.35 9.37 -4.71
CA ASP A 34 -31.28 10.20 -5.26
C ASP A 34 -29.91 9.89 -4.63
N TYR A 35 -29.86 9.68 -3.31
CA TYR A 35 -28.64 9.28 -2.61
C TYR A 35 -28.04 7.99 -3.18
N TYR A 36 -28.83 6.93 -3.28
CA TYR A 36 -28.34 5.64 -3.79
C TYR A 36 -28.03 5.67 -5.28
N ARG A 37 -28.73 6.50 -6.07
CA ARG A 37 -28.37 6.76 -7.48
C ARG A 37 -26.99 7.39 -7.60
N VAL A 38 -26.74 8.48 -6.89
CA VAL A 38 -25.44 9.18 -6.89
C VAL A 38 -24.32 8.25 -6.39
N ARG A 39 -24.61 7.39 -5.41
CA ARG A 39 -23.65 6.40 -4.90
C ARG A 39 -23.19 5.42 -5.99
N ALA A 40 -24.09 4.92 -6.83
CA ALA A 40 -23.74 4.09 -7.98
C ALA A 40 -23.05 4.88 -9.10
N GLU A 41 -23.54 6.08 -9.42
CA GLU A 41 -22.98 6.95 -10.45
C GLU A 41 -21.52 7.32 -10.19
N ARG A 42 -21.08 7.36 -8.92
CA ARG A 42 -19.67 7.57 -8.52
C ARG A 42 -18.69 6.66 -9.27
N TYR A 43 -19.09 5.42 -9.56
CA TYR A 43 -18.24 4.42 -10.21
C TYR A 43 -18.53 4.25 -11.70
N ALA A 44 -19.56 4.92 -12.21
CA ALA A 44 -20.01 4.77 -13.60
C ALA A 44 -18.92 5.17 -14.60
N GLY A 45 -18.70 4.31 -15.61
CA GLY A 45 -17.72 4.56 -16.67
C GLY A 45 -16.25 4.42 -16.25
N ASN A 46 -15.95 4.07 -15.01
CA ASN A 46 -14.58 3.86 -14.56
C ASN A 46 -14.19 2.37 -14.66
N PRO A 47 -13.29 1.97 -15.58
CA PRO A 47 -12.92 0.57 -15.77
C PRO A 47 -12.22 -0.04 -14.55
N LYS A 48 -11.64 0.78 -13.68
CA LYS A 48 -10.98 0.33 -12.44
C LYS A 48 -11.94 -0.04 -11.32
N TYR A 49 -13.22 0.35 -11.43
CA TYR A 49 -14.23 0.14 -10.40
C TYR A 49 -15.45 -0.63 -10.93
N LYS A 50 -15.22 -1.57 -11.86
CA LYS A 50 -16.30 -2.30 -12.53
C LYS A 50 -17.14 -3.09 -11.52
N ASN A 51 -16.50 -3.80 -10.59
CA ASN A 51 -17.24 -4.61 -9.61
C ASN A 51 -18.06 -3.72 -8.68
N SER A 52 -17.46 -2.61 -8.20
CA SER A 52 -18.12 -1.64 -7.32
C SER A 52 -19.30 -1.00 -8.01
N TYR A 53 -19.17 -0.64 -9.29
CA TYR A 53 -20.28 -0.10 -10.07
C TYR A 53 -21.45 -1.09 -10.16
N GLU A 54 -21.19 -2.35 -10.50
CA GLU A 54 -22.25 -3.38 -10.59
C GLU A 54 -22.94 -3.61 -9.25
N ALA A 55 -22.18 -3.70 -8.15
CA ALA A 55 -22.74 -3.89 -6.81
C ALA A 55 -23.56 -2.69 -6.31
N GLU A 56 -23.02 -1.47 -6.48
CA GLU A 56 -23.70 -0.24 -6.08
C GLU A 56 -24.93 0.05 -6.94
N LYS A 57 -24.88 -0.32 -8.22
CA LYS A 57 -26.06 -0.26 -9.10
C LYS A 57 -27.16 -1.20 -8.60
N ASN A 58 -26.84 -2.43 -8.21
CA ASN A 58 -27.83 -3.35 -7.64
C ASN A 58 -28.45 -2.82 -6.34
N LEU A 59 -27.63 -2.22 -5.47
CA LEU A 59 -28.09 -1.55 -4.24
C LEU A 59 -28.99 -0.35 -4.56
N SER A 60 -28.64 0.43 -5.59
CA SER A 60 -29.45 1.54 -6.07
C SER A 60 -30.78 1.09 -6.65
N ASP A 61 -30.77 0.09 -7.53
CA ASP A 61 -31.96 -0.48 -8.15
C ASP A 61 -32.94 -1.02 -7.09
N ALA A 62 -32.42 -1.59 -6.00
CA ALA A 62 -33.23 -2.00 -4.85
C ALA A 62 -33.97 -0.83 -4.18
N MET A 63 -33.33 0.34 -4.01
CA MET A 63 -33.98 1.55 -3.51
C MET A 63 -34.93 2.17 -4.54
N GLN A 64 -34.56 2.20 -5.83
CA GLN A 64 -35.40 2.76 -6.89
C GLN A 64 -36.74 2.02 -6.99
N GLY A 65 -36.70 0.70 -6.78
CA GLY A 65 -37.88 -0.16 -6.80
C GLY A 65 -38.84 0.00 -5.61
N CYS A 66 -38.46 0.74 -4.57
CA CYS A 66 -39.31 0.98 -3.40
C CYS A 66 -40.44 1.97 -3.71
N SER A 67 -41.67 1.65 -3.29
CA SER A 67 -42.79 2.62 -3.30
C SER A 67 -42.93 3.37 -1.98
N VAL A 68 -42.39 2.79 -0.90
CA VAL A 68 -42.22 3.40 0.44
C VAL A 68 -40.89 2.96 1.05
N LEU A 69 -40.37 3.68 2.04
CA LEU A 69 -39.03 3.42 2.60
C LEU A 69 -38.92 2.08 3.31
N GLU A 70 -39.99 1.61 3.93
CA GLU A 70 -40.05 0.37 4.70
C GLU A 70 -39.73 -0.86 3.86
N GLU A 71 -40.06 -0.83 2.56
CA GLU A 71 -39.75 -1.91 1.61
C GLU A 71 -38.24 -2.13 1.45
N PHE A 72 -37.44 -1.09 1.68
CA PHE A 72 -36.00 -1.18 1.44
C PHE A 72 -35.34 -2.22 2.35
N LYS A 73 -35.81 -2.36 3.59
CA LYS A 73 -35.29 -3.35 4.53
C LYS A 73 -35.39 -4.77 3.98
N GLU A 74 -36.50 -5.09 3.31
CA GLU A 74 -36.74 -6.41 2.73
C GLU A 74 -35.92 -6.62 1.45
N ARG A 75 -35.74 -5.56 0.65
CA ARG A 75 -34.96 -5.58 -0.59
C ARG A 75 -33.44 -5.53 -0.39
N LEU A 76 -32.98 -5.04 0.76
CA LEU A 76 -31.56 -4.80 1.04
C LEU A 76 -30.74 -6.09 1.08
N GLY A 77 -31.27 -7.16 1.70
CA GLY A 77 -30.58 -8.43 1.85
C GLY A 77 -29.12 -8.27 2.30
N ASN A 78 -28.19 -8.80 1.50
CA ASN A 78 -26.74 -8.69 1.68
C ASN A 78 -26.07 -7.69 0.72
N LEU A 79 -26.82 -6.77 0.09
CA LEU A 79 -26.29 -5.88 -0.94
C LEU A 79 -25.16 -4.96 -0.43
N ASN A 80 -25.20 -4.55 0.85
CA ASN A 80 -24.11 -3.79 1.47
C ASN A 80 -22.81 -4.61 1.59
N GLN A 81 -22.93 -5.88 1.96
CA GLN A 81 -21.82 -6.83 2.04
C GLN A 81 -21.20 -7.03 0.65
N LEU A 82 -22.04 -7.20 -0.37
CA LEU A 82 -21.60 -7.33 -1.76
C LEU A 82 -20.87 -6.08 -2.26
N CYS A 83 -21.32 -4.88 -1.87
CA CYS A 83 -20.61 -3.64 -2.17
C CYS A 83 -19.21 -3.60 -1.53
N ALA A 84 -19.07 -4.08 -0.29
CA ALA A 84 -17.79 -4.14 0.40
C ALA A 84 -16.81 -5.14 -0.26
N VAL A 85 -17.30 -6.32 -0.63
CA VAL A 85 -16.53 -7.32 -1.39
C VAL A 85 -16.10 -6.75 -2.75
N ALA A 86 -17.01 -6.12 -3.47
CA ALA A 86 -16.74 -5.52 -4.77
C ALA A 86 -15.67 -4.43 -4.73
N LEU A 87 -15.75 -3.52 -3.74
CA LEU A 87 -14.74 -2.48 -3.55
C LEU A 87 -13.37 -3.07 -3.19
N THR A 88 -13.36 -4.11 -2.37
CA THR A 88 -12.14 -4.85 -2.03
C THR A 88 -11.49 -5.45 -3.29
N LYS A 89 -12.29 -6.10 -4.14
CA LYS A 89 -11.80 -6.67 -5.40
C LYS A 89 -11.22 -5.61 -6.34
N ASP A 90 -11.93 -4.50 -6.53
CA ASP A 90 -11.43 -3.41 -7.37
C ASP A 90 -10.11 -2.82 -6.82
N LYS A 91 -10.01 -2.60 -5.50
CA LYS A 91 -8.77 -2.17 -4.84
C LYS A 91 -7.61 -3.10 -5.18
N TYR A 92 -7.77 -4.39 -4.93
CA TYR A 92 -6.66 -5.34 -5.09
C TYR A 92 -6.39 -5.73 -6.55
N LEU A 93 -7.35 -5.60 -7.46
CA LEU A 93 -7.09 -5.70 -8.89
C LEU A 93 -6.20 -4.55 -9.38
N MET A 94 -6.45 -3.32 -8.92
CA MET A 94 -5.58 -2.17 -9.21
C MET A 94 -4.18 -2.34 -8.62
N GLU A 95 -4.12 -2.76 -7.35
CA GLU A 95 -2.86 -2.99 -6.64
C GLU A 95 -2.03 -4.11 -7.29
N LYS A 96 -2.68 -5.22 -7.66
CA LYS A 96 -2.07 -6.30 -8.41
C LYS A 96 -1.50 -5.80 -9.73
N ALA A 97 -2.30 -5.08 -10.53
CA ALA A 97 -1.85 -4.55 -11.82
C ALA A 97 -0.62 -3.64 -11.68
N PHE A 98 -0.59 -2.80 -10.64
CA PHE A 98 0.56 -1.95 -10.32
C PHE A 98 1.80 -2.80 -10.00
N PHE A 99 1.70 -3.79 -9.11
CA PHE A 99 2.85 -4.62 -8.74
C PHE A 99 3.33 -5.52 -9.88
N ASP A 100 2.41 -6.03 -10.71
CA ASP A 100 2.75 -6.82 -11.89
C ASP A 100 3.53 -5.98 -12.92
N GLU A 101 3.17 -4.69 -13.12
CA GLU A 101 3.92 -3.76 -13.98
C GLU A 101 5.39 -3.62 -13.55
N PHE A 102 5.64 -3.60 -12.24
CA PHE A 102 6.98 -3.49 -11.67
C PHE A 102 7.65 -4.84 -11.35
N GLN A 103 7.06 -5.96 -11.78
CA GLN A 103 7.56 -7.32 -11.53
C GLN A 103 7.81 -7.59 -10.04
N GLU A 104 6.97 -7.02 -9.17
CA GLU A 104 7.06 -7.11 -7.72
C GLU A 104 6.46 -8.44 -7.21
N LYS A 105 7.28 -9.50 -7.24
CA LYS A 105 6.85 -10.87 -6.91
C LYS A 105 6.40 -11.08 -5.46
N ILE A 106 6.88 -10.28 -4.52
CA ILE A 106 6.55 -10.42 -3.10
C ILE A 106 5.36 -9.53 -2.73
N ARG A 107 5.37 -8.25 -3.15
CA ARG A 107 4.30 -7.30 -2.83
C ARG A 107 2.95 -7.68 -3.45
N VAL A 108 2.97 -8.31 -4.63
CA VAL A 108 1.74 -8.77 -5.30
C VAL A 108 1.00 -9.88 -4.52
N LYS A 109 1.69 -10.62 -3.65
CA LYS A 109 1.11 -11.78 -2.94
C LYS A 109 -0.12 -11.42 -2.11
N ALA A 110 -0.15 -10.23 -1.50
CA ALA A 110 -1.30 -9.80 -0.72
C ALA A 110 -2.55 -9.69 -1.62
N ALA A 111 -2.40 -9.01 -2.75
CA ALA A 111 -3.48 -8.87 -3.72
C ALA A 111 -3.94 -10.23 -4.27
N ASP A 112 -3.00 -11.11 -4.64
CA ASP A 112 -3.34 -12.47 -5.12
C ASP A 112 -4.13 -13.27 -4.08
N GLN A 113 -3.67 -13.28 -2.83
CA GLN A 113 -4.30 -14.04 -1.74
C GLN A 113 -5.68 -13.48 -1.37
N ILE A 114 -5.83 -12.15 -1.36
CA ILE A 114 -7.11 -11.49 -1.04
C ILE A 114 -8.11 -11.72 -2.17
N LEU A 115 -7.72 -11.52 -3.43
CA LEU A 115 -8.59 -11.74 -4.59
C LEU A 115 -9.07 -13.18 -4.69
N ALA A 116 -8.24 -14.16 -4.31
CA ALA A 116 -8.61 -15.57 -4.31
C ALA A 116 -9.71 -15.92 -3.29
N LYS A 117 -9.86 -15.13 -2.22
CA LYS A 117 -10.76 -15.46 -1.09
C LYS A 117 -11.89 -14.46 -0.86
N ALA A 118 -11.81 -13.25 -1.42
CA ALA A 118 -12.74 -12.16 -1.10
C ALA A 118 -14.22 -12.54 -1.29
N ASP A 119 -14.54 -13.34 -2.31
CA ASP A 119 -15.91 -13.79 -2.61
C ASP A 119 -16.46 -14.83 -1.61
N GLU A 120 -15.61 -15.42 -0.75
CA GLU A 120 -16.01 -16.40 0.28
C GLU A 120 -16.65 -15.72 1.50
N TYR A 121 -16.40 -14.43 1.71
CA TYR A 121 -16.79 -13.69 2.89
C TYR A 121 -18.21 -13.12 2.76
N LYS A 122 -19.06 -13.48 3.73
CA LYS A 122 -20.44 -13.01 3.81
C LYS A 122 -20.60 -11.83 4.77
N GLU A 123 -19.76 -11.73 5.79
CA GLU A 123 -19.78 -10.62 6.75
C GLU A 123 -18.63 -9.65 6.51
N VAL A 124 -18.92 -8.35 6.56
CA VAL A 124 -17.92 -7.30 6.26
C VAL A 124 -16.76 -7.32 7.25
N PHE A 125 -17.02 -7.58 8.52
CA PHE A 125 -15.97 -7.62 9.54
C PHE A 125 -15.00 -8.78 9.32
N ASP A 126 -15.50 -9.95 8.90
CA ASP A 126 -14.65 -11.10 8.57
C ASP A 126 -13.78 -10.82 7.34
N LEU A 127 -14.34 -10.13 6.33
CA LEU A 127 -13.57 -9.67 5.16
C LEU A 127 -12.44 -8.70 5.57
N ILE A 128 -12.76 -7.71 6.41
CA ILE A 128 -11.78 -6.74 6.92
C ILE A 128 -10.67 -7.45 7.70
N GLN A 129 -11.03 -8.41 8.56
CA GLN A 129 -10.07 -9.18 9.32
C GLN A 129 -9.16 -9.99 8.39
N MET A 130 -9.71 -10.71 7.41
CA MET A 130 -8.91 -11.48 6.45
C MET A 130 -7.93 -10.62 5.67
N VAL A 131 -8.38 -9.44 5.21
CA VAL A 131 -7.53 -8.47 4.52
C VAL A 131 -6.38 -8.04 5.41
N THR A 132 -6.69 -7.63 6.65
CA THR A 132 -5.69 -7.14 7.62
C THR A 132 -4.65 -8.22 7.95
N GLU A 133 -5.09 -9.44 8.21
CA GLU A 133 -4.20 -10.58 8.50
C GLU A 133 -3.31 -10.92 7.30
N THR A 134 -3.87 -10.87 6.09
CA THR A 134 -3.13 -11.14 4.85
C THR A 134 -2.08 -10.07 4.58
N GLU A 135 -2.44 -8.79 4.67
CA GLU A 135 -1.51 -7.67 4.55
C GLU A 135 -0.41 -7.73 5.62
N GLY A 136 -0.77 -8.02 6.87
CA GLY A 136 0.18 -8.16 7.97
C GLY A 136 1.23 -9.24 7.73
N ARG A 137 0.81 -10.44 7.29
CA ARG A 137 1.74 -11.53 6.95
C ARG A 137 2.65 -11.15 5.78
N VAL A 138 2.08 -10.61 4.71
CA VAL A 138 2.85 -10.25 3.51
C VAL A 138 3.80 -9.08 3.81
N MET A 139 3.47 -8.17 4.73
CA MET A 139 4.36 -7.10 5.16
C MET A 139 5.65 -7.64 5.78
N THR A 140 5.58 -8.72 6.57
CA THR A 140 6.77 -9.41 7.06
C THR A 140 7.60 -9.97 5.91
N GLU A 141 6.98 -10.65 4.93
CA GLU A 141 7.68 -11.16 3.74
C GLU A 141 8.35 -10.04 2.93
N ILE A 142 7.68 -8.90 2.76
CA ILE A 142 8.25 -7.72 2.12
C ILE A 142 9.48 -7.26 2.89
N SER A 143 9.36 -7.07 4.21
CA SER A 143 10.46 -6.57 5.04
C SER A 143 11.71 -7.47 4.96
N MET A 144 11.51 -8.78 4.91
CA MET A 144 12.57 -9.77 4.73
C MET A 144 13.18 -9.77 3.32
N ASP A 145 12.40 -9.56 2.25
CA ASP A 145 12.93 -9.37 0.90
C ASP A 145 13.73 -8.07 0.80
N GLU A 146 13.27 -6.99 1.43
CA GLU A 146 13.94 -5.70 1.45
C GLU A 146 15.23 -5.70 2.29
N ALA A 147 15.33 -6.56 3.30
CA ALA A 147 16.57 -6.74 4.06
C ALA A 147 17.75 -7.13 3.13
N ASN A 148 17.49 -7.86 2.05
CA ASN A 148 18.53 -8.19 1.07
C ASN A 148 19.13 -6.97 0.35
N ARG A 149 18.48 -5.80 0.43
CA ARG A 149 19.02 -4.52 -0.05
C ARG A 149 20.10 -3.94 0.86
N LEU A 150 20.51 -4.62 1.94
CA LEU A 150 21.66 -4.20 2.76
C LEU A 150 22.87 -3.83 1.91
N PHE A 151 23.11 -4.58 0.83
CA PHE A 151 24.12 -4.29 -0.19
C PHE A 151 24.10 -2.83 -0.69
N HIS A 152 22.92 -2.24 -0.94
CA HIS A 152 22.80 -0.85 -1.39
C HIS A 152 23.36 0.13 -0.35
N TYR A 153 23.11 -0.11 0.93
CA TYR A 153 23.60 0.72 2.01
C TYR A 153 25.10 0.56 2.24
N MET A 154 25.64 -0.62 1.93
CA MET A 154 27.08 -0.92 2.06
C MET A 154 27.92 -0.43 0.88
N TRP A 155 27.30 0.09 -0.18
CA TRP A 155 27.99 0.55 -1.38
C TRP A 155 29.12 1.54 -1.07
N MET A 156 28.84 2.54 -0.24
CA MET A 156 29.86 3.51 0.17
C MET A 156 31.04 2.84 0.89
N PHE A 157 30.81 1.82 1.72
CA PHE A 157 31.89 1.13 2.42
C PHE A 157 32.76 0.32 1.45
N LEU A 158 32.17 -0.29 0.42
CA LEU A 158 32.90 -0.96 -0.65
C LEU A 158 33.78 0.03 -1.42
N ASP A 159 33.27 1.22 -1.75
CA ASP A 159 34.06 2.27 -2.39
C ASP A 159 35.23 2.72 -1.49
N ARG A 160 34.99 2.90 -0.19
CA ARG A 160 36.04 3.28 0.76
C ARG A 160 37.12 2.21 0.88
N ILE A 161 36.72 0.93 0.93
CA ILE A 161 37.66 -0.20 0.93
C ILE A 161 38.55 -0.12 -0.31
N GLU A 162 37.98 0.08 -1.50
CA GLU A 162 38.76 0.22 -2.72
C GLU A 162 39.74 1.39 -2.65
N ILE A 163 39.25 2.59 -2.34
CA ILE A 163 40.05 3.82 -2.26
C ILE A 163 41.23 3.65 -1.31
N TYR A 164 40.99 3.16 -0.08
CA TYR A 164 42.04 3.04 0.93
C TYR A 164 42.98 1.85 0.67
N SER A 165 42.51 0.78 0.03
CA SER A 165 43.36 -0.37 -0.35
C SER A 165 44.38 -0.03 -1.42
N GLN A 166 44.10 0.98 -2.26
CA GLN A 166 44.94 1.42 -3.37
C GLN A 166 45.64 2.76 -3.09
N ALA A 167 45.46 3.34 -1.89
CA ALA A 167 46.00 4.65 -1.57
C ALA A 167 47.53 4.63 -1.50
N GLU A 168 48.17 5.41 -2.38
CA GLU A 168 49.62 5.66 -2.33
C GLU A 168 49.92 6.75 -1.29
N VAL A 169 50.32 6.34 -0.09
CA VAL A 169 50.63 7.25 1.03
C VAL A 169 52.06 7.05 1.53
N PRO A 170 52.66 8.07 2.16
CA PRO A 170 53.96 7.92 2.83
C PRO A 170 53.97 6.73 3.81
N PRO A 171 55.09 6.02 3.98
CA PRO A 171 55.14 4.76 4.76
C PRO A 171 54.60 4.88 6.19
N GLN A 172 54.74 6.04 6.82
CA GLN A 172 54.22 6.28 8.16
C GLN A 172 52.68 6.22 8.27
N TYR A 173 51.94 6.39 7.16
CA TYR A 173 50.48 6.35 7.13
C TYR A 173 49.93 5.02 6.58
N ALA A 174 50.77 4.15 6.02
CA ALA A 174 50.32 2.88 5.43
C ALA A 174 49.58 1.98 6.42
N GLY A 175 50.00 1.97 7.69
CA GLY A 175 49.31 1.24 8.76
C GLY A 175 47.89 1.76 9.03
N GLU A 176 47.70 3.08 8.97
CA GLU A 176 46.42 3.74 9.21
C GLU A 176 45.42 3.46 8.06
N MET A 177 45.90 3.42 6.81
CA MET A 177 45.08 3.00 5.66
C MET A 177 44.61 1.55 5.81
N LYS A 178 45.50 0.65 6.23
CA LYS A 178 45.14 -0.76 6.48
C LYS A 178 44.09 -0.90 7.58
N GLN A 179 44.26 -0.20 8.70
CA GLN A 179 43.27 -0.20 9.79
C GLN A 179 41.92 0.35 9.33
N THR A 180 41.92 1.38 8.49
CA THR A 180 40.69 1.95 7.92
C THR A 180 39.96 0.95 7.02
N VAL A 181 40.69 0.21 6.18
CA VAL A 181 40.12 -0.88 5.37
C VAL A 181 39.50 -1.97 6.26
N GLU A 182 40.23 -2.43 7.28
CA GLU A 182 39.76 -3.43 8.24
C GLU A 182 38.48 -2.98 8.97
N TYR A 183 38.41 -1.69 9.35
CA TYR A 183 37.22 -1.11 9.96
C TYR A 183 35.98 -1.21 9.06
N TYR A 184 36.08 -0.85 7.77
CA TYR A 184 34.94 -0.93 6.85
C TYR A 184 34.55 -2.38 6.54
N VAL A 185 35.52 -3.28 6.41
CA VAL A 185 35.26 -4.72 6.26
C VAL A 185 34.48 -5.25 7.46
N GLN A 186 34.91 -4.91 8.67
CA GLN A 186 34.22 -5.34 9.89
C GLN A 186 32.83 -4.72 9.99
N SER A 187 32.67 -3.44 9.63
CA SER A 187 31.37 -2.77 9.64
C SER A 187 30.35 -3.42 8.70
N ILE A 188 30.78 -3.90 7.53
CA ILE A 188 29.91 -4.66 6.62
C ILE A 188 29.49 -5.99 7.27
N ARG A 189 30.43 -6.71 7.88
CA ARG A 189 30.14 -8.00 8.55
C ARG A 189 29.19 -7.83 9.72
N ASP A 190 29.39 -6.81 10.55
CA ASP A 190 28.53 -6.50 11.69
C ASP A 190 27.12 -6.15 11.21
N ALA A 191 26.99 -5.31 10.17
CA ALA A 191 25.69 -4.98 9.60
C ALA A 191 24.94 -6.22 9.07
N VAL A 192 25.65 -7.15 8.43
CA VAL A 192 25.06 -8.41 7.94
C VAL A 192 24.62 -9.29 9.09
N LYS A 193 25.43 -9.39 10.14
CA LYS A 193 25.11 -10.14 11.36
C LYS A 193 23.88 -9.56 12.04
N ASP A 194 23.83 -8.26 12.27
CA ASP A 194 22.71 -7.58 12.91
C ASP A 194 21.41 -7.75 12.11
N MET A 195 21.48 -7.57 10.79
CA MET A 195 20.35 -7.84 9.89
C MET A 195 19.89 -9.30 9.99
N HIS A 196 20.83 -10.25 9.99
CA HIS A 196 20.52 -11.68 10.09
C HIS A 196 19.82 -12.02 11.41
N GLU A 197 20.35 -11.52 12.53
CA GLU A 197 19.75 -11.70 13.86
C GLU A 197 18.33 -11.11 13.92
N GLN A 198 18.13 -9.90 13.40
CA GLN A 198 16.81 -9.26 13.36
C GLN A 198 15.80 -10.04 12.50
N ASN A 199 16.20 -10.53 11.33
CA ASN A 199 15.30 -11.29 10.45
C ASN A 199 14.98 -12.68 11.03
N HIS A 200 15.91 -13.30 11.77
CA HIS A 200 15.66 -14.58 12.46
C HIS A 200 14.62 -14.50 13.58
N LEU A 201 14.34 -13.31 14.12
CA LEU A 201 13.23 -13.12 15.07
C LEU A 201 11.86 -13.36 14.41
N TYR A 202 11.77 -13.19 13.08
CA TYR A 202 10.55 -13.38 12.31
C TYR A 202 10.53 -14.73 11.59
N ASP A 203 11.65 -15.12 10.96
CA ASP A 203 11.81 -16.40 10.27
C ASP A 203 13.21 -16.98 10.52
N PRO A 204 13.33 -18.01 11.39
CA PRO A 204 14.61 -18.66 11.69
C PRO A 204 15.24 -19.40 10.50
N THR A 205 14.54 -19.52 9.38
CA THR A 205 15.04 -20.15 8.15
C THR A 205 15.51 -19.15 7.11
N TRP A 206 15.29 -17.85 7.35
CA TRP A 206 15.67 -16.79 6.44
C TRP A 206 17.17 -16.78 6.19
N LYS A 207 17.57 -16.51 4.94
CA LYS A 207 18.97 -16.37 4.56
C LYS A 207 19.14 -15.12 3.74
N HIS A 208 20.25 -14.41 3.99
CA HIS A 208 20.62 -13.28 3.18
C HIS A 208 20.98 -13.77 1.77
N ASP A 209 20.25 -13.28 0.79
CA ASP A 209 20.50 -13.51 -0.64
C ASP A 209 20.66 -12.15 -1.33
N PRO A 210 21.91 -11.65 -1.47
CA PRO A 210 22.13 -10.37 -2.11
C PRO A 210 21.96 -10.43 -3.65
N ASP A 211 21.82 -11.61 -4.27
CA ASP A 211 21.58 -11.71 -5.72
C ASP A 211 20.21 -11.18 -6.14
N VAL A 212 19.24 -11.12 -5.22
CA VAL A 212 17.94 -10.53 -5.52
C VAL A 212 18.06 -9.06 -5.98
N ASN A 213 19.14 -8.36 -5.63
CA ASN A 213 19.39 -6.99 -6.09
C ASN A 213 19.60 -6.88 -7.62
N THR A 214 19.83 -8.01 -8.30
CA THR A 214 19.89 -8.09 -9.77
C THR A 214 18.50 -8.25 -10.42
N GLU A 215 17.48 -8.61 -9.65
CA GLU A 215 16.11 -8.69 -10.15
C GLU A 215 15.56 -7.30 -10.46
N TYR A 216 14.74 -7.19 -11.52
CA TYR A 216 14.18 -5.92 -12.01
C TYR A 216 13.67 -4.98 -10.89
N ARG A 217 12.92 -5.52 -9.93
CA ARG A 217 12.30 -4.76 -8.82
C ARG A 217 13.29 -4.02 -7.93
N HIS A 218 14.48 -4.59 -7.72
CA HIS A 218 15.53 -4.04 -6.87
C HIS A 218 16.57 -3.30 -7.70
N ARG A 219 16.91 -3.84 -8.88
CA ARG A 219 17.85 -3.28 -9.84
C ARG A 219 17.53 -1.84 -10.24
N ARG A 220 16.24 -1.50 -10.41
CA ARG A 220 15.78 -0.13 -10.75
C ARG A 220 16.17 0.94 -9.72
N LEU A 221 16.53 0.54 -8.50
CA LEU A 221 16.94 1.45 -7.43
C LEU A 221 18.43 1.83 -7.52
N LEU A 222 19.20 1.16 -8.37
CA LEU A 222 20.62 1.41 -8.56
C LEU A 222 20.86 2.26 -9.83
N PRO A 223 21.44 3.46 -9.73
CA PRO A 223 21.70 4.33 -10.88
C PRO A 223 22.95 3.94 -11.69
N TYR A 224 23.53 2.76 -11.42
CA TYR A 224 24.77 2.28 -12.03
C TYR A 224 24.51 1.30 -13.19
N LYS A 225 25.55 1.03 -13.99
CA LYS A 225 25.50 -0.02 -15.03
C LYS A 225 25.57 -1.42 -14.41
N ASP A 226 25.02 -2.41 -15.11
CA ASP A 226 24.92 -3.79 -14.63
C ASP A 226 26.28 -4.43 -14.35
N GLU A 227 27.30 -4.08 -15.14
CA GLU A 227 28.66 -4.59 -14.96
C GLU A 227 29.24 -4.11 -13.62
N HIS A 228 29.05 -2.83 -13.30
CA HIS A 228 29.55 -2.26 -12.04
C HIS A 228 28.76 -2.81 -10.84
N ILE A 229 27.46 -3.04 -10.98
CA ILE A 229 26.65 -3.68 -9.93
C ILE A 229 27.15 -5.10 -9.66
N SER A 230 27.43 -5.87 -10.72
CA SER A 230 27.92 -7.24 -10.60
C SER A 230 29.32 -7.30 -9.95
N GLU A 231 30.20 -6.35 -10.30
CA GLU A 231 31.50 -6.19 -9.65
C GLU A 231 31.35 -5.91 -8.14
N MET A 232 30.54 -4.91 -7.79
CA MET A 232 30.35 -4.50 -6.39
C MET A 232 29.67 -5.59 -5.57
N LEU A 233 28.70 -6.30 -6.17
CA LEU A 233 28.04 -7.44 -5.55
C LEU A 233 29.03 -8.59 -5.30
N THR A 234 29.95 -8.84 -6.24
CA THR A 234 31.00 -9.85 -6.07
C THR A 234 31.93 -9.49 -4.91
N ARG A 235 32.38 -8.24 -4.83
CA ARG A 235 33.22 -7.74 -3.73
C ARG A 235 32.50 -7.84 -2.38
N TYR A 236 31.24 -7.44 -2.33
CA TYR A 236 30.41 -7.57 -1.13
C TYR A 236 30.31 -9.02 -0.67
N LYS A 237 29.99 -9.95 -1.58
CA LYS A 237 29.93 -11.38 -1.30
C LYS A 237 31.25 -11.96 -0.79
N GLN A 238 32.38 -11.49 -1.31
CA GLN A 238 33.70 -11.91 -0.82
C GLN A 238 33.94 -11.50 0.64
N ILE A 239 33.43 -10.34 1.07
CA ILE A 239 33.58 -9.85 2.44
C ILE A 239 32.71 -10.65 3.42
N ILE A 240 31.46 -10.93 3.03
CA ILE A 240 30.47 -11.56 3.93
C ILE A 240 30.58 -13.09 4.03
N ASN A 241 31.28 -13.73 3.09
CA ASN A 241 31.50 -15.19 3.09
C ASN A 241 32.86 -15.61 3.68
N GLN A 242 33.62 -14.66 4.23
CA GLN A 242 34.89 -14.89 4.93
C GLN A 242 34.64 -14.91 6.43
#